data_AF-A0A529Z102-F1
#
_entry.id   AF-A0A529Z102-F1
#
_cell.length_a   1.000
_cell.length_b   1.000
_cell.length_c   1.000
_cell.angle_alpha   90.00
_cell.angle_beta   90.00
_cell.angle_gamma   90.00
#
_symmetry.space_group_name_H-M   'P 1'
#
loop_
_entity.id
_entity.type
_entity.pdbx_description
1 polymer ?
#
loop_
_entity_poly.entity_id
_entity_poly.type
_entity_poly.pdbx_seq_one_letter_code
_entity_poly.pdbx_strand_id
1 'polypeptide(L)'
;GGTRPVWRVSMAPSEAHHMVMALRMEAAVDAFYDWQGGLVWLSMREDDPEADLLRGLIRKHGGGHATLVRASAPHLAALSTRLKAEFDPKNILNPGRMAPGSGSATLARSTQGAAS
;
A
#
# COMPACT_ATOMS: atom_id res chain seq x y z
N GLY A 1 10.00 7.63 4.50
CA GLY A 1 9.12 6.44 4.46
C GLY A 1 9.57 5.56 3.32
N GLY A 2 9.55 4.23 3.49
CA GLY A 2 9.98 3.29 2.45
C GLY A 2 8.98 3.13 1.31
N THR A 3 9.44 2.62 0.16
CA THR A 3 8.63 2.37 -1.05
C THR A 3 7.90 1.03 -1.05
N ARG A 4 8.24 0.15 -0.10
CA ARG A 4 7.69 -1.20 0.01
C ARG A 4 6.16 -1.21 0.10
N PRO A 5 5.50 -2.13 -0.61
CA PRO A 5 4.07 -2.35 -0.47
C PRO A 5 3.71 -2.66 0.98
N VAL A 6 2.66 -2.02 1.47
CA VAL A 6 2.11 -2.29 2.78
C VAL A 6 0.62 -2.52 2.71
N TRP A 7 0.19 -3.61 3.33
CA TRP A 7 -1.21 -3.97 3.49
C TRP A 7 -1.64 -3.77 4.93
N ARG A 8 -2.89 -3.33 5.08
CA ARG A 8 -3.66 -3.46 6.31
C ARG A 8 -4.71 -4.54 6.10
N VAL A 9 -4.63 -5.62 6.88
CA VAL A 9 -5.53 -6.76 6.81
C VAL A 9 -6.36 -6.82 8.08
N SER A 10 -7.68 -6.93 7.94
CA SER A 10 -8.61 -7.14 9.05
C SER A 10 -9.32 -8.48 8.87
N MET A 11 -9.17 -9.40 9.83
CA MET A 11 -9.76 -10.73 9.81
C MET A 11 -9.96 -11.27 11.23
N ALA A 12 -10.56 -12.47 11.36
CA ALA A 12 -10.75 -13.10 12.67
C ALA A 12 -9.38 -13.36 13.35
N PRO A 13 -9.16 -12.94 14.62
CA PRO A 13 -7.89 -13.14 15.31
C PRO A 13 -7.42 -14.60 15.37
N SER A 14 -8.36 -15.55 15.48
CA SER A 14 -8.07 -16.98 15.50
C SER A 14 -7.44 -17.49 14.21
N GLU A 15 -7.76 -16.87 13.07
CA GLU A 15 -7.29 -17.31 11.75
C GLU A 15 -6.09 -16.50 11.23
N ALA A 16 -5.90 -15.28 11.74
CA ALA A 16 -4.93 -14.33 11.21
C ALA A 16 -3.50 -14.89 11.18
N HIS A 17 -3.07 -15.55 12.24
CA HIS A 17 -1.72 -16.10 12.35
C HIS A 17 -1.50 -17.31 11.41
N HIS A 18 -2.53 -18.13 11.18
CA HIS A 18 -2.47 -19.22 10.20
C HIS A 18 -2.33 -18.67 8.77
N MET A 19 -3.10 -17.63 8.44
CA MET A 19 -3.01 -16.96 7.15
C MET A 19 -1.62 -16.35 6.93
N VAL A 20 -1.08 -15.62 7.92
CA VAL A 20 0.26 -15.02 7.82
C VAL A 20 1.35 -16.08 7.71
N MET A 21 1.24 -17.19 8.42
CA MET A 21 2.19 -18.30 8.28
C MET A 21 2.17 -18.86 6.87
N ALA A 22 0.99 -19.10 6.29
CA ALA A 22 0.86 -19.55 4.90
C ALA A 22 1.46 -18.55 3.91
N LEU A 23 1.23 -17.25 4.11
CA LEU A 23 1.81 -16.20 3.26
C LEU A 23 3.34 -16.22 3.31
N ARG A 24 3.93 -16.44 4.49
CA ARG A 24 5.39 -16.50 4.68
C ARG A 24 6.06 -17.69 3.99
N MET A 25 5.31 -18.73 3.65
CA MET A 25 5.82 -19.86 2.87
C MET A 25 6.03 -19.51 1.40
N GLU A 26 5.30 -18.52 0.90
CA GLU A 26 5.26 -18.16 -0.53
C GLU A 26 5.92 -16.81 -0.81
N ALA A 27 5.88 -15.88 0.15
CA ALA A 27 6.37 -14.51 -0.03
C ALA A 27 7.16 -13.98 1.17
N ALA A 28 8.20 -13.20 0.89
CA ALA A 28 8.98 -12.52 1.91
C ALA A 28 8.20 -11.32 2.47
N VAL A 29 7.62 -11.50 3.66
CA VAL A 29 6.76 -10.50 4.32
C VAL A 29 7.17 -10.30 5.78
N ASP A 30 7.15 -9.05 6.25
CA ASP A 30 7.22 -8.72 7.67
C ASP A 30 5.79 -8.42 8.16
N ALA A 31 5.42 -8.90 9.35
CA ALA A 31 4.06 -8.79 9.87
C ALA A 31 4.07 -8.19 11.27
N PHE A 32 3.14 -7.27 11.52
CA PHE A 32 2.88 -6.68 12.81
C PHE A 32 1.40 -6.87 13.15
N TYR A 33 1.12 -7.44 14.32
CA TYR A 33 -0.22 -7.72 14.79
C TYR A 33 -0.67 -6.63 15.77
N ASP A 34 -1.92 -6.18 15.61
CA ASP A 34 -2.60 -5.22 16.46
C ASP A 34 -4.01 -5.75 16.80
N TRP A 35 -4.68 -5.12 17.76
CA TRP A 35 -6.05 -5.41 18.20
C TRP A 35 -6.30 -6.92 18.38
N GLN A 36 -5.57 -7.51 19.34
CA GLN A 36 -5.61 -8.94 19.67
C GLN A 36 -5.31 -9.88 18.50
N GLY A 37 -4.70 -9.39 17.41
CA GLY A 37 -4.36 -10.17 16.22
C GLY A 37 -5.40 -10.10 15.11
N GLY A 38 -6.51 -9.38 15.31
CA GLY A 38 -7.53 -9.19 14.27
C GLY A 38 -7.14 -8.15 13.21
N LEU A 39 -6.18 -7.28 13.52
CA LEU A 39 -5.61 -6.33 12.58
C LEU A 39 -4.14 -6.68 12.32
N VAL A 40 -3.79 -6.98 11.07
CA VAL A 40 -2.43 -7.33 10.68
C VAL A 40 -1.90 -6.32 9.67
N TRP A 41 -0.76 -5.73 9.98
CA TRP A 41 0.01 -4.91 9.06
C TRP A 41 1.09 -5.77 8.40
N LEU A 42 1.08 -5.82 7.07
CA LEU A 42 2.03 -6.61 6.29
C LEU A 42 2.90 -5.67 5.46
N SER A 43 4.22 -5.82 5.57
CA SER A 43 5.18 -5.15 4.69
C SER A 43 5.82 -6.18 3.77
N MET A 44 5.54 -6.06 2.47
CA MET A 44 6.18 -6.91 1.45
C MET A 44 7.64 -6.49 1.30
N ARG A 45 8.57 -7.43 1.15
CA ARG A 45 9.98 -7.11 0.92
C ARG A 45 10.28 -6.77 -0.53
N GLU A 46 9.54 -7.38 -1.44
CA GLU A 46 9.58 -7.12 -2.88
C GLU A 46 8.62 -5.99 -3.27
N ASP A 47 8.79 -5.45 -4.48
CA ASP A 47 7.95 -4.36 -4.99
C ASP A 47 6.56 -4.84 -5.43
N ASP A 48 6.38 -6.14 -5.69
CA ASP A 48 5.08 -6.74 -5.97
C ASP A 48 4.24 -6.79 -4.67
N PRO A 49 3.04 -6.22 -4.66
CA PRO A 49 2.15 -6.30 -3.52
C PRO A 49 1.52 -7.70 -3.31
N GLU A 50 1.70 -8.67 -4.20
CA GLU A 50 1.17 -10.05 -4.07
C GLU A 50 -0.35 -10.08 -3.84
N ALA A 51 -1.06 -9.21 -4.55
CA ALA A 51 -2.47 -8.91 -4.32
C ALA A 51 -3.39 -10.15 -4.42
N ASP A 52 -3.15 -11.02 -5.39
CA ASP A 52 -3.98 -12.20 -5.64
C ASP A 52 -3.69 -13.33 -4.66
N LEU A 53 -2.40 -13.59 -4.38
CA LEU A 53 -1.95 -14.53 -3.37
C LEU A 53 -2.54 -14.17 -2.00
N LEU A 54 -2.37 -12.92 -1.55
CA LEU A 54 -2.88 -12.45 -0.26
C LEU A 54 -4.39 -12.61 -0.15
N ARG A 55 -5.15 -12.19 -1.18
CA ARG A 55 -6.62 -12.31 -1.18
C ARG A 55 -7.08 -13.76 -1.28
N GLY A 56 -6.33 -14.63 -1.95
CA GLY A 56 -6.55 -16.07 -1.97
C GLY A 56 -6.43 -16.67 -0.57
N LEU A 57 -5.36 -16.36 0.14
CA LEU A 57 -5.11 -16.83 1.50
C LEU A 57 -6.16 -16.30 2.49
N ILE A 58 -6.53 -15.02 2.41
CA ILE A 58 -7.59 -14.46 3.27
C ILE A 58 -8.90 -15.24 3.08
N ARG A 59 -9.32 -15.51 1.83
CA ARG A 59 -10.54 -16.32 1.57
C ARG A 59 -10.42 -17.74 2.13
N LYS A 60 -9.25 -18.37 2.00
CA LYS A 60 -8.98 -19.72 2.51
C LYS A 60 -9.06 -19.80 4.04
N HIS A 61 -8.70 -18.73 4.73
CA HIS A 61 -8.60 -18.66 6.20
C HIS A 61 -9.75 -17.85 6.83
N GLY A 62 -10.99 -18.08 6.38
CA GLY A 62 -12.19 -17.52 7.01
C GLY A 62 -12.62 -16.12 6.55
N GLY A 63 -11.90 -15.52 5.60
CA GLY A 63 -12.26 -14.24 5.00
C GLY A 63 -11.72 -13.02 5.76
N GLY A 64 -12.16 -11.83 5.33
CA GLY A 64 -11.67 -10.55 5.84
C GLY A 64 -11.45 -9.53 4.74
N HIS A 65 -10.78 -8.43 5.08
CA HIS A 65 -10.49 -7.33 4.16
C HIS A 65 -8.99 -7.03 4.12
N ALA A 66 -8.46 -6.77 2.92
CA ALA A 66 -7.10 -6.29 2.72
C ALA A 66 -7.12 -4.96 1.96
N THR A 67 -6.50 -3.93 2.55
CA THR A 67 -6.32 -2.61 1.92
C THR A 67 -4.84 -2.37 1.67
N LEU A 68 -4.47 -2.12 0.41
CA LEU A 68 -3.12 -1.70 0.06
C LEU A 68 -2.98 -0.22 0.44
N VAL A 69 -2.25 0.05 1.53
CA VAL A 69 -2.10 1.42 2.05
C VAL A 69 -0.91 2.15 1.43
N ARG A 70 0.03 1.40 0.85
CA ARG A 70 1.21 1.92 0.18
C ARG A 70 1.69 0.93 -0.88
N ALA A 71 2.19 1.45 -2.00
CA ALA A 71 2.87 0.71 -3.06
C ALA A 71 3.89 1.62 -3.75
N SER A 72 4.72 1.07 -4.63
CA SER A 72 5.67 1.86 -5.41
C SER A 72 4.96 2.81 -6.38
N ALA A 73 5.62 3.91 -6.73
CA ALA A 73 5.06 4.96 -7.58
C ALA A 73 4.47 4.47 -8.93
N PRO A 74 5.10 3.49 -9.64
CA PRO A 74 4.54 2.95 -10.88
C PRO A 74 3.14 2.33 -10.70
N HIS A 75 2.93 1.60 -9.59
CA HIS A 75 1.64 0.98 -9.29
C HIS A 75 0.54 2.02 -9.05
N LEU A 76 0.88 3.10 -8.33
CA LEU A 76 -0.06 4.19 -8.08
C LEU A 76 -0.39 4.94 -9.37
N ALA A 77 0.61 5.23 -10.20
CA ALA A 77 0.40 5.89 -11.49
C ALA A 77 -0.50 5.04 -12.41
N ALA A 78 -0.26 3.74 -12.51
CA ALA A 78 -1.09 2.83 -13.30
C ALA A 78 -2.53 2.73 -12.77
N LEU A 79 -2.74 2.76 -11.45
CA LEU A 79 -4.07 2.83 -10.85
C LEU A 79 -4.77 4.15 -11.18
N SER A 80 -4.10 5.29 -10.98
CA SER A 80 -4.64 6.61 -11.28
C SER A 80 -5.01 6.77 -12.75
N THR A 81 -4.20 6.25 -13.67
CA THR A 81 -4.48 6.26 -15.11
C THR A 81 -5.76 5.48 -15.44
N ARG A 82 -5.92 4.27 -14.87
CA ARG A 82 -7.12 3.44 -15.09
C ARG A 82 -8.39 4.12 -14.55
N LEU A 83 -8.34 4.64 -13.33
CA LEU A 83 -9.47 5.38 -12.74
C LEU A 83 -9.82 6.62 -13.56
N LYS A 84 -8.83 7.37 -14.04
CA LYS A 84 -9.07 8.53 -14.89
C LYS A 84 -9.75 8.15 -16.21
N ALA A 85 -9.33 7.05 -16.84
CA ALA A 85 -9.95 6.59 -18.08
C ALA A 85 -11.42 6.18 -17.89
N GLU A 86 -11.77 5.60 -16.74
CA GLU A 86 -13.14 5.16 -16.44
C GLU A 86 -14.06 6.32 -16.06
N PHE A 87 -13.60 7.24 -15.20
CA PHE A 87 -14.41 8.33 -14.68
C PHE A 87 -14.36 9.62 -15.52
N ASP A 88 -13.31 9.82 -16.31
CA ASP A 88 -13.13 11.02 -17.14
C ASP A 88 -12.54 10.70 -18.53
N PRO A 89 -13.23 9.89 -19.35
CA PRO A 89 -12.72 9.46 -20.65
C PRO A 89 -12.52 10.62 -21.63
N LYS A 90 -13.21 11.75 -21.41
CA LYS A 90 -13.10 12.96 -22.24
C LYS A 90 -12.12 14.00 -21.66
N ASN A 91 -11.47 13.69 -20.53
CA ASN A 91 -10.49 14.56 -19.87
C ASN A 91 -11.06 15.98 -19.53
N ILE A 92 -12.31 16.02 -19.06
CA ILE A 92 -13.05 17.25 -18.71
C ILE A 92 -12.75 17.68 -17.26
N LEU A 93 -12.47 16.74 -16.35
CA LEU A 93 -12.26 17.02 -14.93
C LEU A 93 -10.81 17.43 -14.68
N ASN A 94 -10.59 18.68 -14.23
CA ASN A 94 -9.29 19.20 -13.81
C ASN A 94 -8.11 18.86 -14.76
N PRO A 95 -8.20 19.25 -16.04
CA PRO A 95 -7.16 18.96 -17.03
C PRO A 95 -5.78 19.44 -16.57
N GLY A 96 -4.78 18.58 -16.72
CA GLY A 96 -3.39 18.85 -16.32
C GLY A 96 -3.07 18.69 -14.83
N ARG A 97 -4.05 18.46 -13.95
CA ARG A 97 -3.83 18.35 -12.49
C ARG A 97 -3.97 16.94 -11.90
N MET A 98 -4.59 16.01 -12.63
CA MET A 98 -4.87 14.65 -12.14
C MET A 98 -3.77 13.60 -12.42
N ALA A 99 -2.69 13.95 -13.12
CA ALA A 99 -1.53 13.07 -13.24
C ALA A 99 -0.71 13.11 -11.93
N PRO A 100 -0.05 12.00 -11.51
CA PRO A 100 0.74 12.00 -10.29
C PRO A 100 1.83 13.08 -10.39
N GLY A 101 1.67 14.14 -9.60
CA GLY A 101 2.63 15.24 -9.52
C GLY A 101 3.95 14.70 -8.96
N SER A 102 4.95 14.62 -9.82
CA SER A 102 6.34 14.53 -9.40
C SER A 102 6.73 15.86 -8.73
N GLY A 103 6.79 15.88 -7.40
CA GLY A 103 7.29 17.05 -6.68
C GLY A 103 6.90 17.08 -5.22
N SER A 104 7.58 16.29 -4.38
CA SER A 104 7.67 16.66 -2.96
C SER A 104 8.50 17.94 -2.89
N ALA A 105 7.87 19.05 -2.48
CA ALA A 105 8.56 20.29 -2.23
C ALA A 105 9.59 20.07 -1.12
N THR A 106 10.86 19.96 -1.48
CA THR A 106 11.96 20.06 -0.53
C THR A 106 11.99 21.52 -0.08
N LEU A 107 11.47 21.80 1.12
CA LEU A 107 11.68 23.08 1.78
C LEU A 107 13.19 23.26 1.98
N ALA A 108 13.77 24.21 1.25
CA ALA A 108 15.17 24.59 1.41
C ALA A 108 15.40 25.00 2.87
N ARG A 109 16.41 24.41 3.50
CA ARG A 109 16.83 24.81 4.85
C ARG A 109 17.28 26.27 4.79
N SER A 110 16.57 27.14 5.49
CA SER A 110 16.98 28.51 5.74
C SER A 110 18.38 28.49 6.36
N THR A 111 19.35 29.09 5.67
CA THR A 111 20.67 29.42 6.21
C THR A 111 20.48 30.30 7.44
N GLN A 112 20.78 29.75 8.61
CA GLN A 112 20.85 30.53 9.84
C GLN A 112 22.08 31.44 9.75
N GLY A 113 21.83 32.74 9.90
CA GLY A 113 22.82 33.79 9.76
C GLY A 113 23.96 33.67 10.77
N ALA A 114 25.16 33.94 10.28
CA ALA A 114 26.31 34.32 11.09
C ALA A 114 26.19 35.81 11.44
N ALA A 115 26.30 36.13 12.73
CA ALA A 115 26.65 37.41 13.35
C ALA A 115 26.54 37.20 14.88
N SER A 116 27.48 37.52 15.75
CA SER A 116 28.86 38.02 15.66
C SER A 116 29.62 37.49 16.88
#